data_AF-A0A5N6ZEY4-F1
#
_entry.id   AF-A0A5N6ZEY4-F1
#
_cell.length_a   1.000
_cell.length_b   1.000
_cell.length_c   1.000
_cell.angle_alpha   90.00
_cell.angle_beta   90.00
_cell.angle_gamma   90.00
#
_symmetry.space_group_name_H-M   'P 1'
#
loop_
_entity.id
_entity.type
_entity.pdbx_description
1 polymer ?
#
loop_
_entity_poly.entity_id
_entity_poly.type
_entity_poly.pdbx_seq_one_letter_code
_entity_poly.pdbx_strand_id
1 'polypeptide(L)'
;MHEPYEYDSGHESIDEMVLDEADKDNMEEKDDRDLESHRYSEWLSTVLMPEELKGEPVWVVAAAEKKHTILPVPQNGEVPENSSTEPVEHIPGPQCTEVNAYSGRRISLEEMRGCRTAQCLIHKSTIGTWAPDGLDQDWELSGDYFLSGLCDGMPSRDVGSPTVFPARGGVARPRAENIVFDPEGDPNDHAMPFHPWCFDIYSRLAKCHFDHLNLKGLINWRNTESSFEKFHQFPRVGDVLGAQEQFWLHEPGNEYLAANPLHIPKLPPLLLAAVKEDESFTPHNGAFDRSQSRERDAMSRSPMEYSTDPLLSLPQELRLMIINSLGSRDIANLRLASRAFQQLPICLWYRLIREEMPWLWEAWDESECDHIPSIWTAATANEIQTIAKIRKRYAKVLKQEYQSGELDPQAMADMIPWPPTVPQQIVLPRGRTNWYEVYSGIIRNWNELKGLQNRRRIWDDVEEIITRIKKYQE
;
A
#
# COMPACT_ATOMS: atom_id res chain seq x y z
N MET A 1 70.92 32.20 -18.41
CA MET A 1 71.57 33.17 -17.49
C MET A 1 70.58 33.34 -16.34
N HIS A 2 70.76 32.66 -15.20
CA HIS A 2 71.87 32.79 -14.23
C HIS A 2 71.87 34.19 -13.61
N GLU A 3 71.98 34.38 -12.30
CA GLU A 3 72.42 33.49 -11.18
C GLU A 3 72.02 34.18 -9.83
N PRO A 4 72.45 33.77 -8.60
CA PRO A 4 72.98 32.50 -8.08
C PRO A 4 72.08 32.01 -6.89
N TYR A 5 72.44 31.30 -5.79
CA TYR A 5 73.65 30.61 -5.28
C TYR A 5 73.21 29.47 -4.29
N GLU A 6 74.09 29.04 -3.38
CA GLU A 6 73.99 27.85 -2.50
C GLU A 6 74.50 28.18 -1.07
N TYR A 7 74.12 27.39 -0.03
CA TYR A 7 75.04 26.55 0.78
C TYR A 7 74.31 25.69 1.85
N ASP A 8 75.02 24.77 2.53
CA ASP A 8 74.49 23.60 3.27
C ASP A 8 75.29 23.22 4.57
N SER A 9 74.81 22.22 5.34
CA SER A 9 75.41 21.47 6.50
C SER A 9 75.45 22.13 7.90
N GLY A 10 75.45 21.40 9.06
CA GLY A 10 75.17 19.97 9.34
C GLY A 10 75.67 19.42 10.73
N HIS A 11 74.87 18.56 11.42
CA HIS A 11 75.16 17.75 12.67
C HIS A 11 75.55 18.52 13.98
N GLU A 12 75.55 18.00 15.24
CA GLU A 12 75.42 16.68 15.95
C GLU A 12 74.25 16.71 17.02
N SER A 13 73.81 15.73 17.86
CA SER A 13 74.29 14.50 18.58
C SER A 13 74.95 14.72 19.98
N ILE A 14 74.73 13.97 21.10
CA ILE A 14 73.81 12.85 21.51
C ILE A 14 73.81 12.63 23.09
N ASP A 15 73.18 11.57 23.66
CA ASP A 15 73.28 10.97 25.05
C ASP A 15 72.70 11.72 26.30
N GLU A 16 72.38 11.13 27.49
CA GLU A 16 71.92 9.78 27.98
C GLU A 16 71.39 9.88 29.48
N MET A 17 71.13 8.75 30.18
CA MET A 17 70.68 8.53 31.61
C MET A 17 69.18 8.77 31.98
N VAL A 18 68.49 8.11 32.95
CA VAL A 18 68.41 6.77 33.63
C VAL A 18 67.81 6.94 35.07
N LEU A 19 67.23 5.87 35.69
CA LEU A 19 66.59 5.74 37.04
C LEU A 19 65.08 6.11 37.17
N ASP A 20 64.28 5.54 38.10
CA ASP A 20 64.11 4.13 38.57
C ASP A 20 62.85 4.00 39.49
N GLU A 21 62.32 2.77 39.67
CA GLU A 21 61.37 2.33 40.75
C GLU A 21 60.00 3.10 40.94
N ALA A 22 59.03 2.67 41.79
CA ALA A 22 58.40 1.35 42.01
C ALA A 22 57.04 1.53 42.77
N ASP A 23 56.19 0.50 42.77
CA ASP A 23 55.01 0.23 43.64
C ASP A 23 53.93 1.32 43.89
N LYS A 24 52.71 1.11 43.36
CA LYS A 24 51.56 0.39 44.00
C LYS A 24 50.93 1.12 45.20
N ASP A 25 49.72 1.63 44.98
CA ASP A 25 48.60 1.41 45.91
C ASP A 25 47.31 1.30 45.09
N ASN A 26 46.60 0.17 45.19
CA ASN A 26 45.52 -0.19 44.26
C ASN A 26 44.24 -0.53 45.04
N MET A 27 43.38 0.46 45.27
CA MET A 27 42.08 0.25 45.93
C MET A 27 41.06 -0.38 44.96
N GLU A 28 40.39 -1.44 45.42
CA GLU A 28 39.35 -2.14 44.67
C GLU A 28 38.02 -1.35 44.64
N GLU A 29 37.96 -0.24 43.91
CA GLU A 29 36.66 0.22 43.40
C GLU A 29 36.21 -0.74 42.28
N LYS A 30 35.42 -1.75 42.67
CA LYS A 30 34.70 -2.60 41.71
C LYS A 30 33.74 -1.73 40.90
N ASP A 31 33.98 -1.67 39.60
CA ASP A 31 33.29 -0.74 38.72
C ASP A 31 31.85 -1.20 38.43
N ASP A 32 30.89 -0.83 39.29
CA ASP A 32 29.46 -1.10 39.08
C ASP A 32 28.95 -0.56 37.73
N ARG A 33 29.64 0.46 37.17
CA ARG A 33 29.40 0.96 35.80
C ARG A 33 29.64 -0.10 34.73
N ASP A 34 30.58 -1.02 34.90
CA ASP A 34 30.80 -2.11 33.94
C ASP A 34 29.65 -3.13 33.99
N LEU A 35 29.02 -3.33 35.15
CA LEU A 35 27.84 -4.18 35.29
C LEU A 35 26.58 -3.54 34.67
N GLU A 36 26.40 -2.23 34.84
CA GLU A 36 25.31 -1.47 34.19
C GLU A 36 25.55 -1.35 32.68
N SER A 37 26.78 -1.10 32.25
CA SER A 37 27.21 -1.10 30.84
C SER A 37 27.04 -2.47 30.18
N HIS A 38 27.35 -3.56 30.89
CA HIS A 38 27.05 -4.92 30.43
C HIS A 38 25.55 -5.15 30.24
N ARG A 39 24.71 -4.77 31.21
CA ARG A 39 23.25 -4.90 31.10
C ARG A 39 22.66 -4.03 29.99
N TYR A 40 23.20 -2.84 29.79
CA TYR A 40 22.80 -1.95 28.69
C TYR A 40 23.24 -2.50 27.33
N SER A 41 24.44 -3.08 27.25
CA SER A 41 24.95 -3.74 26.04
C SER A 41 24.20 -5.03 25.72
N GLU A 42 23.88 -5.83 26.74
CA GLU A 42 23.01 -7.01 26.64
C GLU A 42 21.62 -6.58 26.14
N TRP A 43 21.01 -5.56 26.75
CA TRP A 43 19.74 -5.00 26.31
C TRP A 43 19.80 -4.51 24.85
N LEU A 44 20.82 -3.74 24.46
CA LEU A 44 21.04 -3.32 23.07
C LEU A 44 21.24 -4.49 22.10
N SER A 45 21.78 -5.63 22.56
CA SER A 45 21.89 -6.87 21.77
C SER A 45 20.57 -7.67 21.71
N THR A 46 19.66 -7.48 22.68
CA THR A 46 18.31 -8.06 22.62
C THR A 46 17.37 -7.27 21.72
N VAL A 47 17.53 -5.94 21.68
CA VAL A 47 16.95 -5.07 20.65
C VAL A 47 17.47 -5.54 19.30
N LEU A 48 16.56 -5.80 18.36
CA LEU A 48 16.94 -6.06 16.99
C LEU A 48 17.57 -4.80 16.40
N MET A 49 18.90 -4.78 16.28
CA MET A 49 19.53 -3.99 15.23
C MET A 49 18.86 -4.39 13.91
N PRO A 50 18.31 -3.45 13.13
CA PRO A 50 17.73 -3.79 11.85
C PRO A 50 18.81 -4.42 10.97
N GLU A 51 18.64 -5.69 10.60
CA GLU A 51 19.31 -6.23 9.43
C GLU A 51 18.93 -5.32 8.25
N GLU A 52 19.85 -5.07 7.33
CA GLU A 52 19.57 -4.31 6.10
C GLU A 52 18.74 -5.15 5.13
N LEU A 53 17.46 -5.33 5.49
CA LEU A 53 16.46 -6.05 4.71
C LEU A 53 16.15 -5.23 3.45
N LYS A 54 16.76 -5.61 2.33
CA LYS A 54 16.46 -5.05 1.01
C LYS A 54 14.99 -5.31 0.69
N GLY A 55 14.24 -4.25 0.36
CA GLY A 55 12.82 -4.34 0.00
C GLY A 55 11.97 -3.28 0.68
N GLU A 56 10.86 -3.70 1.28
CA GLU A 56 9.94 -2.85 2.04
C GLU A 56 10.38 -2.72 3.51
N PRO A 57 10.05 -1.60 4.18
CA PRO A 57 10.19 -1.48 5.63
C PRO A 57 9.25 -2.44 6.39
N VAL A 58 9.64 -2.77 7.62
CA VAL A 58 8.86 -3.62 8.54
C VAL A 58 8.04 -2.74 9.48
N TRP A 59 6.71 -2.84 9.43
CA TRP A 59 5.81 -1.99 10.23
C TRP A 59 5.32 -2.69 11.50
N VAL A 60 5.18 -4.02 11.45
CA VAL A 60 4.68 -4.84 12.56
C VAL A 60 5.59 -4.81 13.81
N VAL A 61 6.87 -4.47 13.64
CA VAL A 61 7.77 -4.16 14.76
C VAL A 61 7.86 -2.64 14.89
N ALA A 62 7.03 -2.08 15.76
CA ALA A 62 7.08 -0.67 16.12
C ALA A 62 8.40 -0.35 16.87
N ALA A 63 9.46 -0.07 16.12
CA ALA A 63 10.64 0.59 16.66
C ALA A 63 10.19 1.93 17.26
N ALA A 64 10.37 2.09 18.58
CA ALA A 64 9.92 3.27 19.31
C ALA A 64 10.37 4.57 18.63
N GLU A 65 9.51 5.60 18.64
CA GLU A 65 9.67 6.86 17.88
C GLU A 65 11.13 7.32 17.83
N LYS A 66 11.80 7.12 16.68
CA LYS A 66 13.15 7.65 16.44
C LYS A 66 13.06 9.16 16.23
N LYS A 67 12.95 9.90 17.34
CA LYS A 67 12.87 11.38 17.39
C LYS A 67 14.11 12.10 16.83
N HIS A 68 15.14 11.34 16.47
CA HIS A 68 16.40 11.84 15.92
C HIS A 68 16.82 10.94 14.75
N THR A 69 16.93 11.52 13.56
CA THR A 69 17.68 10.91 12.45
C THR A 69 19.16 11.05 12.76
N ILE A 70 19.83 9.93 13.06
CA ILE A 70 21.29 9.93 13.23
C ILE A 70 21.92 10.00 11.84
N LEU A 71 22.27 11.21 11.42
CA LEU A 71 23.16 11.40 10.28
C LEU A 71 24.59 11.02 10.72
N PRO A 72 25.32 10.18 9.96
CA PRO A 72 26.71 9.88 10.28
C PRO A 72 27.58 11.12 10.04
N VAL A 73 27.96 11.80 11.12
CA VAL A 73 28.96 12.87 11.07
C VAL A 73 30.35 12.20 11.11
N PRO A 74 31.17 12.30 10.04
CA PRO A 74 32.55 11.80 10.10
C PRO A 74 33.33 12.59 11.15
N GLN A 75 33.96 11.89 12.09
CA GLN A 75 34.46 12.49 13.35
C GLN A 75 35.44 13.66 13.16
N ASN A 76 36.13 13.73 12.03
CA ASN A 76 37.09 14.80 11.71
C ASN A 76 36.64 15.72 10.54
N GLY A 77 35.42 15.57 10.02
CA GLY A 77 34.90 16.36 8.89
C GLY A 77 35.49 16.01 7.50
N GLU A 78 36.54 15.21 7.43
CA GLU A 78 37.14 14.71 6.19
C GLU A 78 36.48 13.40 5.75
N VAL A 79 36.18 13.29 4.45
CA VAL A 79 35.72 12.05 3.81
C VAL A 79 36.96 11.23 3.42
N PRO A 80 37.08 9.94 3.76
CA PRO A 80 38.25 9.14 3.41
C PRO A 80 38.43 9.05 1.88
N GLU A 81 39.60 9.40 1.35
CA GLU A 81 39.87 9.40 -0.11
C GLU A 81 39.67 8.03 -0.78
N ASN A 82 39.72 6.94 0.00
CA ASN A 82 39.48 5.56 -0.44
C ASN A 82 38.10 5.01 -0.02
N SER A 83 37.16 5.83 0.47
CA SER A 83 35.76 5.41 0.47
C SER A 83 35.32 5.32 -1.00
N SER A 84 35.01 4.12 -1.49
CA SER A 84 34.16 4.00 -2.66
C SER A 84 32.91 4.85 -2.43
N THR A 85 32.58 5.75 -3.34
CA THR A 85 31.36 6.56 -3.24
C THR A 85 30.14 5.66 -3.39
N GLU A 86 29.74 5.04 -2.28
CA GLU A 86 28.37 4.57 -2.08
C GLU A 86 27.44 5.73 -2.45
N PRO A 87 26.41 5.49 -3.28
CA PRO A 87 25.61 6.57 -3.82
C PRO A 87 24.88 7.27 -2.66
N VAL A 88 25.33 8.47 -2.32
CA VAL A 88 24.76 9.31 -1.26
C VAL A 88 23.26 9.42 -1.50
N GLU A 89 22.46 9.02 -0.51
CA GLU A 89 21.01 8.91 -0.64
C GLU A 89 20.42 10.24 -1.15
N HIS A 90 19.74 10.19 -2.29
CA HIS A 90 19.13 11.38 -2.87
C HIS A 90 17.89 11.78 -2.07
N ILE A 91 18.04 12.74 -1.16
CA ILE A 91 16.93 13.34 -0.41
C ILE A 91 16.29 14.44 -1.27
N PRO A 92 15.05 14.26 -1.80
CA PRO A 92 14.49 15.17 -2.78
C PRO A 92 14.12 16.54 -2.17
N GLY A 93 14.66 17.60 -2.77
CA GLY A 93 14.21 18.98 -2.52
C GLY A 93 12.79 19.24 -3.05
N PRO A 94 12.12 20.35 -2.65
CA PRO A 94 10.76 20.68 -3.10
C PRO A 94 10.59 20.83 -4.62
N GLN A 95 11.67 21.17 -5.32
CA GLN A 95 11.73 21.33 -6.78
C GLN A 95 12.53 20.20 -7.46
N CYS A 96 12.66 19.03 -6.82
CA CYS A 96 13.32 17.89 -7.46
C CYS A 96 12.46 17.34 -8.61
N THR A 97 13.10 17.08 -9.75
CA THR A 97 12.52 16.49 -10.96
C THR A 97 13.21 15.18 -11.34
N GLU A 98 13.88 14.54 -10.38
CA GLU A 98 14.44 13.19 -10.54
C GLU A 98 13.29 12.18 -10.73
N VAL A 99 13.45 11.28 -11.70
CA VAL A 99 12.47 10.25 -12.10
C VAL A 99 12.92 8.83 -11.71
N ASN A 100 14.08 8.70 -11.08
CA ASN A 100 14.58 7.43 -10.51
C ASN A 100 13.77 6.94 -9.28
N ALA A 101 13.02 7.81 -8.60
CA ALA A 101 12.13 7.46 -7.49
C ALA A 101 11.04 8.52 -7.26
N TYR A 102 9.86 8.14 -6.74
CA TYR A 102 8.83 9.13 -6.35
C TYR A 102 9.27 9.95 -5.14
N SER A 103 8.97 11.25 -5.14
CA SER A 103 9.39 12.15 -4.07
C SER A 103 8.63 11.89 -2.76
N GLY A 104 9.37 11.56 -1.70
CA GLY A 104 8.84 11.42 -0.32
C GLY A 104 8.18 12.67 0.27
N ARG A 105 8.27 13.83 -0.42
CA ARG A 105 7.52 15.06 -0.08
C ARG A 105 6.09 15.07 -0.64
N ARG A 106 5.83 14.24 -1.64
CA ARG A 106 4.57 14.20 -2.39
C ARG A 106 3.75 12.98 -2.02
N ILE A 107 4.40 11.83 -1.81
CA ILE A 107 3.79 10.61 -1.26
C ILE A 107 4.59 10.14 -0.04
N SER A 108 3.89 9.75 1.02
CA SER A 108 4.49 9.23 2.26
C SER A 108 4.84 7.75 2.14
N LEU A 109 5.76 7.29 3.01
CA LEU A 109 6.12 5.88 3.11
C LEU A 109 4.93 4.99 3.52
N GLU A 110 3.98 5.54 4.30
CA GLU A 110 2.73 4.87 4.70
C GLU A 110 1.78 4.73 3.51
N GLU A 111 1.59 5.80 2.71
CA GLU A 111 0.84 5.72 1.45
C GLU A 111 1.45 4.70 0.47
N MET A 112 2.77 4.48 0.49
CA MET A 112 3.44 3.48 -0.37
C MET A 112 3.51 2.07 0.21
N ARG A 113 3.13 1.82 1.48
CA ARG A 113 3.39 0.56 2.21
C ARG A 113 2.99 -0.68 1.40
N GLY A 114 3.97 -1.42 0.89
CA GLY A 114 3.83 -2.65 0.11
C GLY A 114 3.86 -2.48 -1.42
N CYS A 115 4.20 -1.31 -1.97
CA CYS A 115 4.18 -1.06 -3.41
C CYS A 115 5.20 -1.89 -4.20
N ARG A 116 6.24 -2.40 -3.53
CA ARG A 116 7.23 -3.33 -4.10
C ARG A 116 6.90 -4.79 -3.80
N THR A 117 5.92 -5.06 -2.93
CA THR A 117 5.50 -6.41 -2.56
C THR A 117 4.78 -7.07 -3.72
N ALA A 118 5.37 -8.14 -4.26
CA ALA A 118 4.77 -8.98 -5.28
C ALA A 118 4.56 -10.41 -4.77
N GLN A 119 3.60 -11.09 -5.39
CA GLN A 119 3.24 -12.49 -5.19
C GLN A 119 2.95 -13.12 -6.55
N CYS A 120 2.95 -14.44 -6.64
CA CYS A 120 2.66 -15.18 -7.87
C CYS A 120 1.55 -16.22 -7.63
N LEU A 121 0.67 -16.41 -8.61
CA LEU A 121 -0.23 -17.57 -8.66
C LEU A 121 0.48 -18.72 -9.41
N ILE A 122 0.59 -19.87 -8.75
CA ILE A 122 1.31 -21.06 -9.22
C ILE A 122 0.31 -22.20 -9.43
N HIS A 123 0.42 -22.94 -10.54
CA HIS A 123 -0.39 -24.13 -10.79
C HIS A 123 0.19 -25.36 -10.09
N LYS A 124 -0.65 -26.18 -9.45
CA LYS A 124 -0.20 -27.31 -8.63
C LYS A 124 0.50 -28.42 -9.44
N SER A 125 0.30 -28.52 -10.76
CA SER A 125 1.01 -29.53 -11.57
C SER A 125 2.54 -29.32 -11.61
N THR A 126 3.03 -28.10 -11.33
CA THR A 126 4.47 -27.80 -11.34
C THR A 126 5.21 -28.36 -10.13
N ILE A 127 4.50 -28.97 -9.16
CA ILE A 127 5.05 -29.53 -7.93
C ILE A 127 4.47 -30.92 -7.65
N GLY A 128 5.34 -31.88 -7.31
CA GLY A 128 4.95 -33.30 -7.22
C GLY A 128 3.92 -33.62 -6.13
N THR A 129 3.94 -32.87 -5.02
CA THR A 129 2.95 -32.97 -3.94
C THR A 129 2.79 -31.60 -3.28
N TRP A 130 1.71 -30.88 -3.59
CA TRP A 130 1.30 -29.72 -2.79
C TRP A 130 0.68 -30.18 -1.46
N ALA A 131 0.95 -29.44 -0.39
CA ALA A 131 0.35 -29.64 0.92
C ALA A 131 0.07 -28.27 1.58
N PRO A 132 -1.02 -28.13 2.36
CA PRO A 132 -1.29 -26.90 3.10
C PRO A 132 -0.15 -26.53 4.07
N ASP A 133 0.15 -25.24 4.17
CA ASP A 133 1.19 -24.69 5.06
C ASP A 133 0.64 -23.84 6.22
N GLY A 134 -0.69 -23.68 6.30
CA GLY A 134 -1.38 -22.91 7.34
C GLY A 134 -1.48 -21.42 7.03
N LEU A 135 -1.12 -21.01 5.82
CA LEU A 135 -1.36 -19.66 5.26
C LEU A 135 -2.24 -19.72 4.00
N ASP A 136 -2.81 -20.89 3.74
CA ASP A 136 -3.66 -21.20 2.59
C ASP A 136 -5.04 -20.56 2.73
N GLN A 137 -5.57 -20.00 1.64
CA GLN A 137 -6.98 -19.64 1.52
C GLN A 137 -7.84 -20.87 1.21
N ASP A 138 -9.14 -20.87 1.55
CA ASP A 138 -10.05 -22.02 1.32
C ASP A 138 -10.11 -22.48 -0.15
N TRP A 139 -9.97 -21.54 -1.09
CA TRP A 139 -9.91 -21.83 -2.52
C TRP A 139 -8.59 -22.50 -2.94
N GLU A 140 -7.50 -22.29 -2.21
CA GLU A 140 -6.21 -22.98 -2.44
C GLU A 140 -6.30 -24.45 -2.02
N LEU A 141 -7.13 -24.81 -1.04
CA LEU A 141 -7.32 -26.20 -0.63
C LEU A 141 -7.96 -27.06 -1.75
N SER A 142 -8.90 -26.46 -2.50
CA SER A 142 -9.78 -27.15 -3.44
C SER A 142 -9.47 -26.91 -4.93
N GLY A 143 -8.85 -25.79 -5.28
CA GLY A 143 -8.51 -25.44 -6.67
C GLY A 143 -7.17 -25.99 -7.16
N ASP A 144 -6.93 -25.83 -8.47
CA ASP A 144 -5.69 -26.26 -9.13
C ASP A 144 -4.48 -25.31 -8.90
N TYR A 145 -4.68 -24.19 -8.20
CA TYR A 145 -3.69 -23.13 -8.01
C TYR A 145 -3.47 -22.82 -6.53
N PHE A 146 -2.30 -22.24 -6.22
CA PHE A 146 -1.95 -21.71 -4.90
C PHE A 146 -1.08 -20.45 -5.04
N LEU A 147 -1.03 -19.63 -3.98
CA LEU A 147 -0.20 -18.42 -3.94
C LEU A 147 1.23 -18.72 -3.49
N SER A 148 2.22 -18.08 -4.12
CA SER A 148 3.59 -18.07 -3.60
C SER A 148 3.69 -17.33 -2.25
N GLY A 149 4.87 -17.39 -1.62
CA GLY A 149 5.24 -16.35 -0.66
C GLY A 149 5.38 -14.97 -1.32
N LEU A 150 5.68 -13.96 -0.50
CA LEU A 150 5.89 -12.58 -0.96
C LEU A 150 7.36 -12.32 -1.34
N CYS A 151 7.60 -11.35 -2.21
CA CYS A 151 8.92 -10.74 -2.44
C CYS A 151 8.80 -9.21 -2.58
N ASP A 152 9.63 -8.46 -1.83
CA ASP A 152 9.56 -6.98 -1.78
C ASP A 152 10.41 -6.30 -2.88
N GLY A 153 10.29 -6.84 -4.09
CA GLY A 153 10.99 -6.37 -5.27
C GLY A 153 11.04 -7.46 -6.33
N MET A 154 10.26 -7.29 -7.40
CA MET A 154 10.37 -8.15 -8.59
C MET A 154 11.71 -7.85 -9.31
N PRO A 155 12.59 -8.85 -9.53
CA PRO A 155 13.79 -8.66 -10.35
C PRO A 155 13.43 -8.44 -11.82
N SER A 156 14.34 -7.84 -12.57
CA SER A 156 14.24 -7.81 -14.04
C SER A 156 14.37 -9.22 -14.61
N ARG A 157 13.69 -9.48 -15.74
CA ARG A 157 13.52 -10.79 -16.36
C ARG A 157 14.86 -11.46 -16.73
N ASP A 158 15.85 -10.66 -17.11
CA ASP A 158 17.22 -11.07 -17.45
C ASP A 158 18.09 -11.43 -16.23
N VAL A 159 17.72 -10.94 -15.03
CA VAL A 159 18.36 -11.31 -13.74
C VAL A 159 17.78 -12.64 -13.20
N GLY A 160 16.57 -13.00 -13.62
CA GLY A 160 15.91 -14.28 -13.33
C GLY A 160 14.86 -14.23 -12.22
N SER A 161 14.32 -15.39 -11.84
CA SER A 161 13.11 -15.51 -11.00
C SER A 161 13.21 -14.84 -9.62
N PRO A 162 12.13 -14.22 -9.12
CA PRO A 162 12.05 -13.67 -7.76
C PRO A 162 12.35 -14.73 -6.69
N THR A 163 12.85 -14.30 -5.54
CA THR A 163 12.99 -15.14 -4.34
C THR A 163 11.89 -14.78 -3.36
N VAL A 164 11.04 -15.73 -3.02
CA VAL A 164 9.82 -15.50 -2.21
C VAL A 164 9.92 -16.09 -0.81
N PHE A 165 9.23 -15.48 0.16
CA PHE A 165 9.10 -16.00 1.51
C PHE A 165 7.65 -15.95 2.02
N PRO A 166 7.12 -17.03 2.65
CA PRO A 166 7.72 -18.37 2.74
C PRO A 166 7.73 -19.10 1.39
N ALA A 167 8.54 -20.16 1.28
CA ALA A 167 8.62 -21.02 0.10
C ALA A 167 7.41 -21.99 0.02
N ARG A 168 6.21 -21.43 -0.19
CA ARG A 168 4.93 -22.17 -0.24
C ARG A 168 4.96 -23.28 -1.29
N GLY A 169 4.41 -24.44 -0.97
CA GLY A 169 4.51 -25.65 -1.82
C GLY A 169 5.95 -26.11 -2.11
N GLY A 170 6.95 -25.64 -1.34
CA GLY A 170 8.38 -25.85 -1.60
C GLY A 170 9.00 -24.87 -2.62
N VAL A 171 8.21 -23.97 -3.22
CA VAL A 171 8.66 -23.08 -4.30
C VAL A 171 9.26 -21.79 -3.74
N ALA A 172 10.59 -21.78 -3.58
CA ALA A 172 11.34 -20.60 -3.14
C ALA A 172 11.60 -19.57 -4.27
N ARG A 173 11.51 -19.98 -5.54
CA ARG A 173 11.74 -19.14 -6.72
C ARG A 173 10.76 -19.48 -7.86
N PRO A 174 9.54 -18.91 -7.89
CA PRO A 174 8.55 -19.19 -8.93
C PRO A 174 8.98 -18.59 -10.28
N ARG A 175 8.67 -19.28 -11.39
CA ARG A 175 8.93 -18.83 -12.77
C ARG A 175 7.92 -17.75 -13.17
N ALA A 176 8.02 -16.58 -12.53
CA ALA A 176 7.18 -15.41 -12.77
C ALA A 176 7.38 -14.87 -14.19
N GLU A 177 6.34 -14.91 -15.03
CA GLU A 177 6.35 -14.36 -16.39
C GLU A 177 5.00 -13.71 -16.74
N ASN A 178 5.06 -12.52 -17.33
CA ASN A 178 3.90 -11.82 -17.90
C ASN A 178 3.79 -12.02 -19.42
N ILE A 179 4.92 -12.23 -20.10
CA ILE A 179 5.01 -12.43 -21.54
C ILE A 179 5.70 -13.77 -21.77
N VAL A 180 5.05 -14.66 -22.52
CA VAL A 180 5.56 -16.00 -22.83
C VAL A 180 6.21 -15.95 -24.21
N PHE A 181 7.54 -15.99 -24.22
CA PHE A 181 8.36 -15.95 -25.44
C PHE A 181 8.61 -17.34 -26.06
N ASP A 182 8.29 -18.40 -25.32
CA ASP A 182 8.38 -19.80 -25.75
C ASP A 182 6.97 -20.40 -25.76
N PRO A 183 6.30 -20.49 -26.92
CA PRO A 183 4.92 -20.97 -27.02
C PRO A 183 4.81 -22.51 -27.04
N GLU A 184 5.91 -23.25 -26.97
CA GLU A 184 5.92 -24.72 -27.01
C GLU A 184 5.99 -25.37 -25.61
N GLY A 185 6.29 -24.59 -24.56
CA GLY A 185 6.30 -25.04 -23.16
C GLY A 185 4.90 -25.22 -22.56
N ASP A 186 4.81 -25.91 -21.40
CA ASP A 186 3.55 -25.99 -20.64
C ASP A 186 3.19 -24.60 -20.09
N PRO A 187 2.04 -24.00 -20.44
CA PRO A 187 1.66 -22.69 -19.94
C PRO A 187 1.47 -22.63 -18.41
N ASN A 188 1.34 -23.80 -17.75
CA ASN A 188 1.28 -23.94 -16.30
C ASN A 188 2.64 -23.79 -15.60
N ASP A 189 3.77 -24.05 -16.30
CA ASP A 189 5.13 -23.83 -15.74
C ASP A 189 5.40 -22.37 -15.41
N HIS A 190 4.65 -21.46 -16.04
CA HIS A 190 4.74 -20.02 -15.85
C HIS A 190 3.81 -19.59 -14.71
N ALA A 191 4.37 -19.05 -13.65
CA ALA A 191 3.61 -18.43 -12.57
C ALA A 191 3.21 -17.00 -12.96
N MET A 192 1.99 -16.58 -12.63
CA MET A 192 1.50 -15.23 -12.95
C MET A 192 1.83 -14.27 -11.80
N PRO A 193 2.67 -13.22 -11.99
CA PRO A 193 3.01 -12.26 -10.94
C PRO A 193 1.99 -11.12 -10.81
N PHE A 194 1.83 -10.60 -9.59
CA PHE A 194 0.99 -9.44 -9.27
C PHE A 194 1.38 -8.83 -7.92
N HIS A 195 0.99 -7.58 -7.68
CA HIS A 195 0.89 -7.04 -6.32
C HIS A 195 -0.32 -7.70 -5.62
N PRO A 196 -0.23 -8.11 -4.34
CA PRO A 196 -1.36 -8.69 -3.62
C PRO A 196 -2.64 -7.84 -3.68
N TRP A 197 -2.51 -6.51 -3.71
CA TRP A 197 -3.66 -5.59 -3.83
C TRP A 197 -4.44 -5.73 -5.14
N CYS A 198 -3.73 -5.94 -6.25
CA CYS A 198 -4.37 -6.14 -7.55
C CYS A 198 -5.15 -7.46 -7.56
N PHE A 199 -4.61 -8.50 -6.92
CA PHE A 199 -5.28 -9.78 -6.77
C PHE A 199 -6.47 -9.72 -5.80
N ASP A 200 -6.43 -8.86 -4.78
CA ASP A 200 -7.57 -8.63 -3.87
C ASP A 200 -8.72 -7.89 -4.56
N ILE A 201 -8.41 -6.84 -5.32
CA ILE A 201 -9.39 -6.10 -6.12
C ILE A 201 -9.99 -7.03 -7.20
N TYR A 202 -9.16 -7.86 -7.86
CA TYR A 202 -9.63 -8.94 -8.72
C TYR A 202 -10.52 -9.93 -7.95
N SER A 203 -10.18 -10.32 -6.73
CA SER A 203 -10.95 -11.28 -5.94
C SER A 203 -12.35 -10.75 -5.57
N ARG A 204 -12.46 -9.47 -5.21
CA ARG A 204 -13.75 -8.79 -5.02
C ARG A 204 -14.56 -8.77 -6.31
N LEU A 205 -13.97 -8.27 -7.40
CA LEU A 205 -14.67 -8.11 -8.68
C LEU A 205 -15.06 -9.45 -9.32
N ALA A 206 -14.23 -10.49 -9.20
CA ALA A 206 -14.53 -11.83 -9.66
C ALA A 206 -15.76 -12.41 -8.92
N LYS A 207 -15.83 -12.24 -7.59
CA LYS A 207 -17.03 -12.60 -6.81
C LYS A 207 -18.27 -11.85 -7.30
N CYS A 208 -18.17 -10.55 -7.61
CA CYS A 208 -19.29 -9.75 -8.12
C CYS A 208 -19.77 -10.16 -9.53
N HIS A 209 -18.93 -10.79 -10.34
CA HIS A 209 -19.23 -11.09 -11.75
C HIS A 209 -19.38 -12.56 -12.10
N PHE A 210 -18.98 -13.47 -11.21
CA PHE A 210 -19.02 -14.91 -11.43
C PHE A 210 -19.57 -15.69 -10.20
N ASP A 211 -19.94 -15.01 -9.11
CA ASP A 211 -20.26 -15.59 -7.79
C ASP A 211 -19.10 -16.40 -7.15
N HIS A 212 -17.90 -16.40 -7.75
CA HIS A 212 -16.73 -17.13 -7.25
C HIS A 212 -15.40 -16.53 -7.78
N LEU A 213 -14.28 -17.00 -7.23
CA LEU A 213 -12.94 -16.61 -7.67
C LEU A 213 -12.53 -17.37 -8.94
N ASN A 214 -12.76 -16.79 -10.12
CA ASN A 214 -12.59 -17.41 -11.44
C ASN A 214 -11.12 -17.51 -11.91
N LEU A 215 -10.25 -18.15 -11.12
CA LEU A 215 -8.80 -18.28 -11.42
C LEU A 215 -8.51 -19.00 -12.73
N LYS A 216 -9.35 -19.98 -13.09
CA LYS A 216 -9.24 -20.68 -14.37
C LYS A 216 -9.48 -19.73 -15.54
N GLY A 217 -10.47 -18.84 -15.44
CA GLY A 217 -10.68 -17.77 -16.40
C GLY A 217 -9.50 -16.80 -16.47
N LEU A 218 -8.99 -16.34 -15.31
CA LEU A 218 -7.84 -15.43 -15.23
C LEU A 218 -6.59 -15.99 -15.92
N ILE A 219 -6.24 -17.25 -15.65
CA ILE A 219 -5.07 -17.89 -16.27
C ILE A 219 -5.32 -18.23 -17.74
N ASN A 220 -6.54 -18.62 -18.13
CA ASN A 220 -6.88 -18.80 -19.54
C ASN A 220 -6.74 -17.49 -20.35
N TRP A 221 -7.21 -16.37 -19.79
CA TRP A 221 -6.98 -15.04 -20.36
C TRP A 221 -5.49 -14.72 -20.46
N ARG A 222 -4.72 -14.85 -19.36
CA ARG A 222 -3.27 -14.57 -19.35
C ARG A 222 -2.54 -15.38 -20.41
N ASN A 223 -2.81 -16.68 -20.53
CA ASN A 223 -2.18 -17.56 -21.50
C ASN A 223 -2.60 -17.26 -22.95
N THR A 224 -3.83 -16.79 -23.15
CA THR A 224 -4.33 -16.37 -24.47
C THR A 224 -3.74 -15.03 -24.92
N GLU A 225 -3.33 -14.17 -23.97
CA GLU A 225 -2.85 -12.81 -24.23
C GLU A 225 -1.38 -12.54 -23.84
N SER A 226 -0.60 -13.55 -23.46
CA SER A 226 0.81 -13.43 -23.08
C SER A 226 1.81 -13.22 -24.23
N SER A 227 1.37 -12.78 -25.42
CA SER A 227 2.31 -12.34 -26.46
C SER A 227 2.80 -10.92 -26.17
N PHE A 228 3.98 -10.55 -26.68
CA PHE A 228 4.54 -9.22 -26.46
C PHE A 228 3.59 -8.12 -26.95
N GLU A 229 2.99 -8.31 -28.12
CA GLU A 229 2.07 -7.34 -28.73
C GLU A 229 0.78 -7.22 -27.93
N LYS A 230 0.19 -8.34 -27.52
CA LYS A 230 -1.07 -8.36 -26.77
C LYS A 230 -0.94 -7.76 -25.37
N PHE A 231 0.19 -8.01 -24.69
CA PHE A 231 0.50 -7.43 -23.39
C PHE A 231 0.54 -5.89 -23.45
N HIS A 232 1.23 -5.33 -24.45
CA HIS A 232 1.31 -3.87 -24.65
C HIS A 232 0.06 -3.26 -25.30
N GLN A 233 -0.88 -4.08 -25.81
CA GLN A 233 -2.21 -3.67 -26.28
C GLN A 233 -3.27 -3.69 -25.16
N PHE A 234 -2.89 -3.91 -23.91
CA PHE A 234 -3.80 -3.76 -22.78
C PHE A 234 -4.08 -2.26 -22.51
N PRO A 235 -5.34 -1.80 -22.42
CA PRO A 235 -5.70 -0.38 -22.36
C PRO A 235 -5.48 0.23 -20.97
N ARG A 236 -4.21 0.36 -20.57
CA ARG A 236 -3.81 1.07 -19.34
C ARG A 236 -4.14 2.56 -19.43
N VAL A 237 -4.27 3.22 -18.28
CA VAL A 237 -4.28 4.69 -18.19
C VAL A 237 -2.98 5.28 -18.74
N GLY A 238 -3.04 6.48 -19.33
CA GLY A 238 -1.89 7.15 -19.96
C GLY A 238 -0.66 7.26 -19.04
N ASP A 239 -0.87 7.56 -17.76
CA ASP A 239 0.19 7.72 -16.76
C ASP A 239 1.00 6.41 -16.52
N VAL A 240 0.37 5.24 -16.73
CA VAL A 240 1.07 3.95 -16.70
C VAL A 240 1.83 3.71 -18.00
N LEU A 241 1.25 4.07 -19.16
CA LEU A 241 1.92 3.92 -20.45
C LEU A 241 3.16 4.83 -20.57
N GLY A 242 3.10 6.05 -20.00
CA GLY A 242 4.25 6.96 -19.92
C GLY A 242 5.36 6.49 -18.98
N ALA A 243 5.02 5.71 -17.94
CA ALA A 243 5.98 5.16 -16.99
C ALA A 243 6.62 3.82 -17.44
N GLN A 244 6.10 3.18 -18.50
CA GLN A 244 6.50 1.86 -18.99
C GLN A 244 7.68 1.91 -19.98
N GLU A 245 8.87 2.17 -19.44
CA GLU A 245 10.16 2.01 -20.14
C GLU A 245 10.95 0.79 -19.61
N GLN A 246 12.20 0.60 -20.04
CA GLN A 246 13.10 -0.45 -19.49
C GLN A 246 13.21 -0.39 -17.95
N PHE A 247 13.09 0.81 -17.38
CA PHE A 247 12.92 1.05 -15.96
C PHE A 247 11.68 1.91 -15.75
N TRP A 248 11.02 1.76 -14.59
CA TRP A 248 9.82 2.54 -14.28
C TRP A 248 10.17 4.02 -14.08
N LEU A 249 9.53 4.91 -14.85
CA LEU A 249 9.72 6.36 -14.71
C LEU A 249 8.78 6.92 -13.64
N HIS A 250 9.36 7.50 -12.58
CA HIS A 250 8.62 8.03 -11.44
C HIS A 250 8.16 9.47 -11.70
N GLU A 251 7.32 9.66 -12.72
CA GLU A 251 6.92 10.99 -13.19
C GLU A 251 6.28 11.87 -12.08
N PRO A 252 6.77 13.12 -11.88
CA PRO A 252 6.26 14.00 -10.82
C PRO A 252 4.80 14.43 -11.05
N GLY A 253 3.88 13.91 -10.25
CA GLY A 253 2.42 14.07 -10.33
C GLY A 253 1.71 12.72 -10.39
N ASN A 254 2.42 11.69 -10.84
CA ASN A 254 1.92 10.33 -10.99
C ASN A 254 2.27 9.46 -9.75
N GLU A 255 2.57 10.07 -8.60
CA GLU A 255 2.96 9.34 -7.38
C GLU A 255 1.86 8.39 -6.89
N TYR A 256 0.60 8.63 -7.30
CA TYR A 256 -0.52 7.78 -6.98
C TYR A 256 -0.36 6.34 -7.51
N LEU A 257 0.44 6.11 -8.56
CA LEU A 257 0.68 4.77 -9.10
C LEU A 257 1.36 3.83 -8.09
N ALA A 258 2.15 4.38 -7.16
CA ALA A 258 2.75 3.63 -6.04
C ALA A 258 1.91 3.63 -4.75
N ALA A 259 0.77 4.31 -4.71
CA ALA A 259 -0.03 4.42 -3.49
C ALA A 259 -0.88 3.15 -3.25
N ASN A 260 -0.87 2.62 -2.02
CA ASN A 260 -1.63 1.44 -1.64
C ASN A 260 -3.15 1.69 -1.79
N PRO A 261 -3.87 0.89 -2.60
CA PRO A 261 -5.28 1.11 -2.90
C PRO A 261 -6.23 0.55 -1.83
N LEU A 262 -5.71 -0.28 -0.92
CA LEU A 262 -6.47 -0.88 0.19
C LEU A 262 -6.27 -0.08 1.48
N HIS A 263 -5.05 0.40 1.72
CA HIS A 263 -4.68 1.21 2.87
C HIS A 263 -4.55 2.69 2.48
N ILE A 264 -5.58 3.49 2.80
CA ILE A 264 -5.67 4.90 2.40
C ILE A 264 -5.87 5.76 3.66
N PRO A 265 -4.80 6.21 4.37
CA PRO A 265 -4.91 6.81 5.71
C PRO A 265 -5.93 7.95 5.85
N LYS A 266 -6.08 8.78 4.81
CA LYS A 266 -7.01 9.93 4.80
C LYS A 266 -8.48 9.57 4.52
N LEU A 267 -8.78 8.35 4.07
CA LEU A 267 -10.14 7.95 3.72
C LEU A 267 -11.01 7.60 4.95
N PRO A 268 -10.57 6.77 5.92
CA PRO A 268 -11.32 6.50 7.15
C PRO A 268 -11.90 7.73 7.87
N PRO A 269 -11.12 8.77 8.23
CA PRO A 269 -11.68 9.93 8.94
C PRO A 269 -12.68 10.73 8.08
N LEU A 270 -12.47 10.78 6.76
CA LEU A 270 -13.36 11.47 5.81
C LEU A 270 -14.71 10.76 5.69
N LEU A 271 -14.71 9.42 5.60
CA LEU A 271 -15.93 8.62 5.52
C LEU A 271 -16.69 8.62 6.84
N LEU A 272 -16.00 8.42 7.97
CA LEU A 272 -16.63 8.35 9.29
C LEU A 272 -17.24 9.69 9.73
N ALA A 273 -16.63 10.83 9.37
CA ALA A 273 -17.21 12.15 9.65
C ALA A 273 -18.57 12.41 8.95
N ALA A 274 -18.85 11.69 7.86
CA ALA A 274 -20.13 11.77 7.15
C ALA A 274 -21.24 10.94 7.83
N VAL A 275 -20.91 10.00 8.73
CA VAL A 275 -21.91 9.22 9.48
C VAL A 275 -22.51 10.09 10.58
N LYS A 276 -23.85 10.09 10.70
CA LYS A 276 -24.59 10.92 11.66
C LYS A 276 -25.21 10.08 12.77
N GLU A 277 -25.31 10.69 13.95
CA GLU A 277 -25.86 10.09 15.18
C GLU A 277 -27.18 10.73 15.62
N ASP A 278 -27.55 11.83 14.97
CA ASP A 278 -28.79 12.57 15.19
C ASP A 278 -30.01 11.76 14.70
N GLU A 279 -30.96 11.48 15.59
CA GLU A 279 -32.21 10.75 15.28
C GLU A 279 -33.09 11.48 14.24
N SER A 280 -32.90 12.79 14.04
CA SER A 280 -33.58 13.57 13.00
C SER A 280 -32.91 13.49 11.62
N PHE A 281 -31.75 12.84 11.52
CA PHE A 281 -31.10 12.59 10.23
C PHE A 281 -31.87 11.51 9.45
N THR A 282 -32.26 11.84 8.22
CA THR A 282 -32.68 10.84 7.22
C THR A 282 -31.97 11.09 5.89
N PRO A 283 -31.70 10.06 5.06
CA PRO A 283 -31.22 10.26 3.70
C PRO A 283 -32.21 11.01 2.78
N HIS A 284 -33.46 11.20 3.19
CA HIS A 284 -34.44 12.03 2.47
C HIS A 284 -34.38 13.51 2.86
N ASN A 285 -33.61 13.88 3.89
CA ASN A 285 -33.33 15.26 4.24
C ASN A 285 -32.61 15.96 3.07
N GLY A 286 -32.84 17.27 2.92
CA GLY A 286 -32.24 18.06 1.85
C GLY A 286 -30.76 18.37 2.11
N ALA A 287 -29.90 18.12 1.14
CA ALA A 287 -28.44 18.18 1.30
C ALA A 287 -27.83 19.59 1.44
N PHE A 288 -28.56 20.64 1.06
CA PHE A 288 -28.06 22.02 1.12
C PHE A 288 -28.77 22.81 2.22
N ASP A 289 -28.01 23.54 3.04
CA ASP A 289 -28.60 24.53 3.93
C ASP A 289 -29.20 25.69 3.11
N ARG A 290 -30.40 26.12 3.51
CA ARG A 290 -31.15 27.23 2.90
C ARG A 290 -31.41 28.38 3.88
N SER A 291 -30.82 28.34 5.09
CA SER A 291 -30.88 29.43 6.08
C SER A 291 -30.56 30.79 5.45
N GLN A 292 -29.37 30.90 4.85
CA GLN A 292 -28.86 32.08 4.15
C GLN A 292 -29.61 32.43 2.86
N SER A 293 -30.49 31.54 2.36
CA SER A 293 -31.42 31.87 1.27
C SER A 293 -32.65 32.58 1.82
N ARG A 294 -33.24 32.04 2.89
CA ARG A 294 -34.46 32.57 3.52
C ARG A 294 -34.28 33.98 4.06
N GLU A 295 -33.08 34.34 4.54
CA GLU A 295 -32.75 35.71 4.96
C GLU A 295 -32.75 36.70 3.78
N ARG A 296 -32.12 36.33 2.66
CA ARG A 296 -32.10 37.15 1.43
C ARG A 296 -33.49 37.26 0.79
N ASP A 297 -34.24 36.17 0.73
CA ASP A 297 -35.63 36.15 0.23
C ASP A 297 -36.59 36.93 1.15
N ALA A 298 -36.29 37.04 2.45
CA ALA A 298 -37.08 37.86 3.38
C ALA A 298 -36.83 39.36 3.18
N MET A 299 -35.59 39.77 2.88
CA MET A 299 -35.25 41.17 2.57
C MET A 299 -35.70 41.61 1.17
N SER A 300 -35.73 40.69 0.19
CA SER A 300 -35.98 41.00 -1.22
C SER A 300 -37.45 40.80 -1.66
N ARG A 301 -38.41 41.31 -0.87
CA ARG A 301 -39.85 41.19 -1.15
C ARG A 301 -40.39 42.26 -2.12
N SER A 302 -40.04 42.14 -3.39
CA SER A 302 -40.86 42.72 -4.47
C SER A 302 -42.00 41.73 -4.81
N PRO A 303 -43.28 42.16 -4.92
CA PRO A 303 -44.36 41.27 -5.32
C PRO A 303 -44.30 40.94 -6.82
N MET A 304 -44.41 39.64 -7.14
CA MET A 304 -44.79 39.12 -8.46
C MET A 304 -43.86 39.47 -9.66
N GLU A 305 -42.64 38.96 -9.64
CA GLU A 305 -42.18 38.24 -10.82
C GLU A 305 -42.67 36.79 -10.72
N TYR A 306 -43.52 36.36 -11.65
CA TYR A 306 -43.91 34.96 -11.76
C TYR A 306 -42.67 34.14 -12.12
N SER A 307 -42.31 33.16 -11.28
CA SER A 307 -41.20 32.25 -11.56
C SER A 307 -41.54 31.40 -12.79
N THR A 308 -41.00 31.76 -13.96
CA THR A 308 -41.25 31.15 -15.27
C THR A 308 -40.69 29.73 -15.44
N ASP A 309 -40.17 29.14 -14.37
CA ASP A 309 -39.67 27.77 -14.29
C ASP A 309 -40.84 26.77 -14.27
N PRO A 310 -41.12 26.04 -15.38
CA PRO A 310 -42.27 25.14 -15.44
C PRO A 310 -42.07 23.91 -14.55
N LEU A 311 -40.83 23.57 -14.19
CA LEU A 311 -40.51 22.38 -13.41
C LEU A 311 -40.92 22.55 -11.93
N LEU A 312 -41.19 23.79 -11.49
CA LEU A 312 -41.85 24.07 -10.20
C LEU A 312 -43.30 23.58 -10.13
N SER A 313 -43.96 23.32 -11.26
CA SER A 313 -45.32 22.76 -11.30
C SER A 313 -45.37 21.25 -11.15
N LEU A 314 -44.24 20.56 -11.36
CA LEU A 314 -44.17 19.09 -11.29
C LEU A 314 -44.26 18.60 -9.84
N PRO A 315 -44.97 17.49 -9.55
CA PRO A 315 -44.85 16.76 -8.29
C PRO A 315 -43.40 16.36 -7.98
N GLN A 316 -43.09 16.16 -6.70
CA GLN A 316 -41.73 15.86 -6.24
C GLN A 316 -41.20 14.54 -6.83
N GLU A 317 -42.09 13.58 -7.04
CA GLU A 317 -41.84 12.26 -7.62
C GLU A 317 -41.30 12.39 -9.05
N LEU A 318 -41.93 13.24 -9.87
CA LEU A 318 -41.48 13.49 -11.25
C LEU A 318 -40.14 14.25 -11.29
N ARG A 319 -39.88 15.14 -10.33
CA ARG A 319 -38.57 15.79 -10.20
C ARG A 319 -37.48 14.78 -9.83
N LEU A 320 -37.77 13.85 -8.93
CA LEU A 320 -36.84 12.78 -8.56
C LEU A 320 -36.61 11.80 -9.73
N MET A 321 -37.64 11.50 -10.53
CA MET A 321 -37.47 10.73 -11.77
C MET A 321 -36.53 11.42 -12.76
N ILE A 322 -36.71 12.73 -13.03
CA ILE A 322 -35.81 13.52 -13.87
C ILE A 322 -34.37 13.46 -13.35
N ILE A 323 -34.17 13.70 -12.05
CA ILE A 323 -32.86 13.70 -11.39
C ILE A 323 -32.21 12.31 -11.38
N ASN A 324 -32.99 11.22 -11.37
CA ASN A 324 -32.48 9.86 -11.45
C ASN A 324 -32.06 9.44 -12.86
N SER A 325 -32.37 10.23 -13.89
CA SER A 325 -31.91 10.01 -15.28
C SER A 325 -30.73 10.90 -15.69
N LEU A 326 -30.07 11.57 -14.74
CA LEU A 326 -28.99 12.54 -14.99
C LEU A 326 -27.73 12.19 -14.18
N GLY A 327 -26.55 12.41 -14.77
CA GLY A 327 -25.27 12.36 -14.05
C GLY A 327 -25.02 13.63 -13.22
N SER A 328 -24.00 13.59 -12.34
CA SER A 328 -23.67 14.70 -11.41
C SER A 328 -23.52 16.07 -12.10
N ARG A 329 -22.88 16.10 -13.27
CA ARG A 329 -22.66 17.32 -14.07
C ARG A 329 -23.98 17.97 -14.51
N ASP A 330 -24.93 17.19 -15.01
CA ASP A 330 -26.19 17.71 -15.53
C ASP A 330 -27.18 18.03 -14.41
N ILE A 331 -27.10 17.30 -13.30
CA ILE A 331 -27.73 17.71 -12.04
C ILE A 331 -27.20 19.09 -11.62
N ALA A 332 -25.88 19.31 -11.60
CA ALA A 332 -25.29 20.59 -11.23
C ALA A 332 -25.74 21.74 -12.17
N ASN A 333 -25.79 21.49 -13.48
CA ASN A 333 -26.34 22.43 -14.47
C ASN A 333 -27.83 22.73 -14.19
N LEU A 334 -28.65 21.70 -13.96
CA LEU A 334 -30.09 21.83 -13.72
C LEU A 334 -30.39 22.61 -12.43
N ARG A 335 -29.56 22.48 -11.39
CA ARG A 335 -29.65 23.29 -10.16
C ARG A 335 -29.41 24.78 -10.36
N LEU A 336 -28.64 25.16 -11.39
CA LEU A 336 -28.41 26.56 -11.77
C LEU A 336 -29.54 27.07 -12.68
N ALA A 337 -30.07 26.22 -13.56
CA ALA A 337 -31.11 26.57 -14.52
C ALA A 337 -32.53 26.62 -13.94
N SER A 338 -32.84 25.81 -12.92
CA SER A 338 -34.20 25.65 -12.37
C SER A 338 -34.22 25.71 -10.84
N ARG A 339 -35.16 26.50 -10.31
CA ARG A 339 -35.42 26.64 -8.86
C ARG A 339 -36.00 25.35 -8.28
N ALA A 340 -36.66 24.53 -9.09
CA ALA A 340 -37.29 23.28 -8.67
C ALA A 340 -36.32 22.24 -8.11
N PHE A 341 -35.02 22.35 -8.39
CA PHE A 341 -33.97 21.41 -8.01
C PHE A 341 -32.90 22.00 -7.07
N GLN A 342 -33.06 23.25 -6.59
CA GLN A 342 -32.09 23.88 -5.68
C GLN A 342 -31.80 23.03 -4.44
N GLN A 343 -32.83 22.35 -3.91
CA GLN A 343 -32.71 21.36 -2.85
C GLN A 343 -32.88 19.95 -3.44
N LEU A 344 -32.02 19.02 -3.04
CA LEU A 344 -32.05 17.62 -3.47
C LEU A 344 -31.86 16.73 -2.23
N PRO A 345 -32.45 15.52 -2.17
CA PRO A 345 -32.32 14.62 -1.04
C PRO A 345 -30.92 14.01 -0.98
N ILE A 346 -30.38 13.81 0.23
CA ILE A 346 -29.04 13.26 0.46
C ILE A 346 -28.86 11.88 -0.22
N CYS A 347 -29.91 11.06 -0.31
CA CYS A 347 -29.88 9.74 -0.95
C CYS A 347 -29.55 9.78 -2.46
N LEU A 348 -29.63 10.95 -3.12
CA LEU A 348 -29.17 11.12 -4.50
C LEU A 348 -27.67 10.86 -4.63
N TRP A 349 -26.88 11.28 -3.64
CA TRP A 349 -25.43 11.08 -3.69
C TRP A 349 -25.00 9.65 -3.44
N TYR A 350 -25.84 8.82 -2.79
CA TYR A 350 -25.63 7.37 -2.79
C TYR A 350 -25.65 6.82 -4.21
N ARG A 351 -26.67 7.18 -5.00
CA ARG A 351 -26.78 6.79 -6.43
C ARG A 351 -25.54 7.26 -7.22
N LEU A 352 -25.16 8.53 -7.08
CA LEU A 352 -23.99 9.08 -7.79
C LEU A 352 -22.67 8.42 -7.36
N ILE A 353 -22.49 8.06 -6.08
CA ILE A 353 -21.33 7.26 -5.64
C ILE A 353 -21.34 5.88 -6.31
N ARG A 354 -22.49 5.19 -6.35
CA ARG A 354 -22.57 3.85 -6.94
C ARG A 354 -22.38 3.82 -8.46
N GLU A 355 -22.75 4.89 -9.16
CA GLU A 355 -22.58 5.02 -10.62
C GLU A 355 -21.20 5.59 -11.02
N GLU A 356 -20.69 6.61 -10.31
CA GLU A 356 -19.49 7.36 -10.70
C GLU A 356 -18.23 6.94 -9.92
N MET A 357 -18.39 6.18 -8.83
CA MET A 357 -17.31 5.72 -7.93
C MET A 357 -17.50 4.24 -7.51
N PRO A 358 -17.69 3.28 -8.45
CA PRO A 358 -17.97 1.87 -8.09
C PRO A 358 -16.88 1.23 -7.22
N TRP A 359 -15.62 1.65 -7.38
CA TRP A 359 -14.46 1.29 -6.56
C TRP A 359 -14.51 1.74 -5.08
N LEU A 360 -15.49 2.54 -4.68
CA LEU A 360 -15.72 2.91 -3.27
C LEU A 360 -16.59 1.83 -2.59
N TRP A 361 -16.01 0.65 -2.39
CA TRP A 361 -16.72 -0.48 -1.75
C TRP A 361 -17.12 -0.24 -0.30
N GLU A 362 -16.55 0.78 0.37
CA GLU A 362 -17.02 1.25 1.68
C GLU A 362 -18.46 1.80 1.62
N ALA A 363 -18.98 2.08 0.42
CA ALA A 363 -20.35 2.52 0.15
C ALA A 363 -21.25 1.43 -0.46
N TRP A 364 -20.88 0.14 -0.39
CA TRP A 364 -21.73 -0.96 -0.83
C TRP A 364 -22.58 -1.50 0.34
N ASP A 365 -23.76 -2.05 0.03
CA ASP A 365 -24.54 -2.81 1.00
C ASP A 365 -23.88 -4.19 1.25
N GLU A 366 -23.89 -4.66 2.50
CA GLU A 366 -23.15 -5.86 2.96
C GLU A 366 -23.46 -7.14 2.16
N SER A 367 -24.65 -7.22 1.56
CA SER A 367 -25.10 -8.37 0.75
C SER A 367 -24.59 -8.38 -0.69
N GLU A 368 -23.91 -7.33 -1.17
CA GLU A 368 -23.48 -7.23 -2.58
C GLU A 368 -22.22 -8.02 -2.89
N CYS A 369 -21.29 -8.16 -1.94
CA CYS A 369 -20.05 -8.88 -2.14
C CYS A 369 -19.42 -9.32 -0.82
N ASP A 370 -19.55 -10.61 -0.50
CA ASP A 370 -18.82 -11.25 0.60
C ASP A 370 -17.33 -11.39 0.23
N HIS A 371 -16.55 -10.33 0.45
CA HIS A 371 -15.12 -10.29 0.22
C HIS A 371 -14.33 -9.91 1.47
N ILE A 372 -13.86 -10.94 2.17
CA ILE A 372 -12.78 -10.86 3.15
C ILE A 372 -11.45 -10.73 2.40
N PRO A 373 -10.62 -9.69 2.65
CA PRO A 373 -9.34 -9.55 1.97
C PRO A 373 -8.31 -10.59 2.39
N SER A 374 -7.43 -10.94 1.47
CA SER A 374 -6.35 -11.90 1.74
C SER A 374 -5.32 -11.35 2.74
N ILE A 375 -4.82 -12.21 3.64
CA ILE A 375 -3.75 -11.90 4.61
C ILE A 375 -2.49 -11.32 3.94
N TRP A 376 -2.25 -11.71 2.69
CA TRP A 376 -1.11 -11.30 1.88
C TRP A 376 -1.20 -9.83 1.41
N THR A 377 -2.35 -9.16 1.60
CA THR A 377 -2.56 -7.76 1.22
C THR A 377 -2.08 -6.75 2.28
N ALA A 378 -2.06 -7.18 3.54
CA ALA A 378 -1.76 -6.36 4.70
C ALA A 378 -0.29 -6.50 5.18
N ALA A 379 0.52 -7.28 4.46
CA ALA A 379 1.86 -7.70 4.86
C ALA A 379 2.89 -7.58 3.72
N THR A 380 4.15 -7.34 4.07
CA THR A 380 5.32 -7.38 3.16
C THR A 380 6.16 -8.63 3.39
N ALA A 381 7.03 -9.00 2.45
CA ALA A 381 7.92 -10.15 2.59
C ALA A 381 8.87 -9.99 3.79
N ASN A 382 9.36 -8.78 4.04
CA ASN A 382 10.22 -8.46 5.18
C ASN A 382 9.46 -8.52 6.52
N GLU A 383 8.17 -8.18 6.56
CA GLU A 383 7.32 -8.39 7.74
C GLU A 383 7.10 -9.87 8.02
N ILE A 384 6.68 -10.64 7.01
CA ILE A 384 6.44 -12.09 7.13
C ILE A 384 7.74 -12.81 7.55
N GLN A 385 8.90 -12.43 7.02
CA GLN A 385 10.20 -12.91 7.47
C GLN A 385 10.50 -12.53 8.93
N THR A 386 10.26 -11.29 9.32
CA THR A 386 10.57 -10.80 10.67
C THR A 386 9.68 -11.48 11.71
N ILE A 387 8.38 -11.60 11.45
CA ILE A 387 7.45 -12.33 12.32
C ILE A 387 7.85 -13.80 12.43
N ALA A 388 8.25 -14.46 11.33
CA ALA A 388 8.75 -15.84 11.37
C ALA A 388 10.05 -15.99 12.17
N LYS A 389 11.00 -15.04 12.05
CA LYS A 389 12.23 -14.98 12.87
C LYS A 389 11.90 -14.83 14.36
N ILE A 390 10.98 -13.93 14.72
CA ILE A 390 10.54 -13.70 16.10
C ILE A 390 9.83 -14.94 16.65
N ARG A 391 8.85 -15.52 15.93
CA ARG A 391 8.15 -16.76 16.33
C ARG A 391 9.13 -17.90 16.58
N LYS A 392 10.16 -18.06 15.73
CA LYS A 392 11.23 -19.06 15.90
C LYS A 392 12.11 -18.78 17.11
N ARG A 393 12.41 -17.51 17.44
CA ARG A 393 13.16 -17.13 18.66
C ARG A 393 12.35 -17.46 19.92
N TYR A 394 11.10 -17.01 20.01
CA TYR A 394 10.23 -17.28 21.17
C TYR A 394 9.97 -18.79 21.36
N ALA A 395 9.69 -19.53 20.30
CA ALA A 395 9.50 -20.98 20.36
C ALA A 395 10.78 -21.74 20.78
N LYS A 396 11.98 -21.14 20.66
CA LYS A 396 13.22 -21.68 21.24
C LYS A 396 13.30 -21.37 22.74
N VAL A 397 13.07 -20.12 23.14
CA VAL A 397 13.13 -19.69 24.56
C VAL A 397 12.15 -20.48 25.41
N LEU A 398 10.87 -20.56 25.00
CA LEU A 398 9.84 -21.30 25.74
C LEU A 398 10.20 -22.78 25.91
N LYS A 399 10.81 -23.43 24.91
CA LYS A 399 11.31 -24.82 25.02
C LYS A 399 12.52 -24.99 25.94
N GLN A 400 13.27 -23.92 26.21
CA GLN A 400 14.41 -23.94 27.14
C GLN A 400 13.97 -23.66 28.58
N GLU A 401 12.88 -22.90 28.78
CA GLU A 401 12.33 -22.58 30.10
C GLU A 401 11.34 -23.65 30.59
N TYR A 402 10.39 -24.08 29.74
CA TYR A 402 9.33 -25.04 30.08
C TYR A 402 9.74 -26.49 29.79
N GLN A 403 10.85 -26.95 30.36
CA GLN A 403 11.36 -28.32 30.14
C GLN A 403 10.52 -29.43 30.81
N SER A 404 9.55 -29.06 31.66
CA SER A 404 8.81 -29.99 32.54
C SER A 404 7.29 -29.77 32.60
N GLY A 405 6.73 -28.93 31.74
CA GLY A 405 5.29 -28.64 31.69
C GLY A 405 4.77 -28.52 30.26
N GLU A 406 3.49 -28.80 30.05
CA GLU A 406 2.84 -28.55 28.77
C GLU A 406 2.72 -27.03 28.57
N LEU A 407 3.47 -26.51 27.58
CA LEU A 407 3.26 -25.16 27.06
C LEU A 407 1.86 -25.09 26.44
N ASP A 408 1.07 -24.09 26.84
CA ASP A 408 -0.18 -23.76 26.17
C ASP A 408 0.11 -23.50 24.67
N PRO A 409 -0.47 -24.31 23.74
CA PRO A 409 -0.28 -24.11 22.31
C PRO A 409 -0.76 -22.73 21.83
N GLN A 410 -1.74 -22.15 22.51
CA GLN A 410 -2.38 -20.89 22.12
C GLN A 410 -1.55 -19.66 22.50
N ALA A 411 -0.76 -19.71 23.58
CA ALA A 411 0.05 -18.57 24.03
C ALA A 411 1.02 -18.03 22.95
N MET A 412 1.55 -18.91 22.08
CA MET A 412 2.37 -18.51 20.94
C MET A 412 1.59 -17.93 19.77
N ALA A 413 0.29 -18.18 19.65
CA ALA A 413 -0.58 -17.52 18.68
C ALA A 413 -1.01 -16.14 19.19
N ASP A 414 -1.36 -16.04 20.48
CA ASP A 414 -1.84 -14.80 21.11
C ASP A 414 -0.73 -13.73 21.23
N MET A 415 0.49 -14.12 21.62
CA MET A 415 1.61 -13.18 21.75
C MET A 415 2.12 -12.65 20.40
N ILE A 416 2.05 -13.45 19.33
CA ILE A 416 2.60 -13.11 18.01
C ILE A 416 1.66 -13.67 16.92
N PRO A 417 0.54 -12.99 16.60
CA PRO A 417 -0.44 -13.48 15.64
C PRO A 417 0.18 -13.92 14.30
N TRP A 418 -0.31 -15.05 13.80
CA TRP A 418 0.09 -15.64 12.53
C TRP A 418 -1.11 -16.37 11.93
N PRO A 419 -1.64 -15.95 10.76
CA PRO A 419 -1.16 -14.85 9.91
C PRO A 419 -1.33 -13.44 10.52
N PRO A 420 -0.74 -12.39 9.90
CA PRO A 420 -0.98 -11.00 10.31
C PRO A 420 -2.44 -10.58 10.17
N THR A 421 -2.90 -9.73 11.09
CA THR A 421 -4.28 -9.21 11.09
C THR A 421 -4.53 -8.27 9.90
N VAL A 422 -5.47 -8.63 9.04
CA VAL A 422 -6.00 -7.73 8.01
C VAL A 422 -6.81 -6.61 8.68
N PRO A 423 -6.57 -5.32 8.39
CA PRO A 423 -7.39 -4.23 8.90
C PRO A 423 -8.85 -4.38 8.47
N GLN A 424 -9.79 -4.27 9.43
CA GLN A 424 -11.22 -4.38 9.13
C GLN A 424 -11.66 -3.25 8.19
N GLN A 425 -12.36 -3.61 7.11
CA GLN A 425 -12.88 -2.65 6.16
C GLN A 425 -14.06 -1.86 6.75
N ILE A 426 -14.16 -0.58 6.37
CA ILE A 426 -15.25 0.30 6.78
C ILE A 426 -16.45 0.06 5.87
N VAL A 427 -17.61 -0.20 6.47
CA VAL A 427 -18.90 -0.26 5.79
C VAL A 427 -19.74 0.92 6.27
N LEU A 428 -20.25 1.74 5.36
CA LEU A 428 -21.01 2.95 5.69
C LEU A 428 -22.49 2.63 5.92
N PRO A 429 -23.06 2.92 7.12
CA PRO A 429 -24.45 2.59 7.41
C PRO A 429 -25.41 3.42 6.56
N ARG A 430 -26.05 2.78 5.56
CA ARG A 430 -26.78 3.46 4.48
C ARG A 430 -27.89 4.40 4.93
N GLY A 431 -28.54 4.11 6.06
CA GLY A 431 -29.56 4.96 6.68
C GLY A 431 -29.02 6.16 7.49
N ARG A 432 -27.74 6.13 7.92
CA ARG A 432 -27.12 7.15 8.80
C ARG A 432 -26.01 7.97 8.13
N THR A 433 -25.59 7.61 6.91
CA THR A 433 -24.49 8.28 6.20
C THR A 433 -25.00 9.49 5.41
N ASN A 434 -24.38 10.67 5.61
CA ASN A 434 -24.58 11.82 4.73
C ASN A 434 -23.78 11.66 3.43
N TRP A 435 -24.39 10.98 2.47
CA TRP A 435 -23.79 10.69 1.17
C TRP A 435 -23.35 11.95 0.38
N TYR A 436 -23.97 13.11 0.61
CA TYR A 436 -23.51 14.38 0.03
C TYR A 436 -22.16 14.83 0.59
N GLU A 437 -21.92 14.61 1.90
CA GLU A 437 -20.62 14.86 2.52
C GLU A 437 -19.57 13.86 2.04
N VAL A 438 -19.92 12.57 1.87
CA VAL A 438 -19.00 11.56 1.30
C VAL A 438 -18.55 11.95 -0.11
N TYR A 439 -19.50 12.16 -1.03
CA TYR A 439 -19.19 12.51 -2.42
C TYR A 439 -18.43 13.83 -2.51
N SER A 440 -18.89 14.88 -1.81
CA SER A 440 -18.22 16.18 -1.80
C SER A 440 -16.85 16.13 -1.14
N GLY A 441 -16.67 15.31 -0.10
CA GLY A 441 -15.41 15.09 0.58
C GLY A 441 -14.39 14.45 -0.35
N ILE A 442 -14.76 13.35 -1.02
CA ILE A 442 -13.88 12.65 -1.97
C ILE A 442 -13.50 13.57 -3.14
N ILE A 443 -14.46 14.27 -3.75
CA ILE A 443 -14.17 15.19 -4.87
C ILE A 443 -13.26 16.35 -4.45
N ARG A 444 -13.46 16.94 -3.26
CA ARG A 444 -12.62 18.06 -2.78
C ARG A 444 -11.20 17.63 -2.39
N ASN A 445 -11.04 16.41 -1.87
CA ASN A 445 -9.75 15.89 -1.40
C ASN A 445 -9.09 14.90 -2.38
N TRP A 446 -9.59 14.79 -3.62
CA TRP A 446 -9.18 13.76 -4.60
C TRP A 446 -7.66 13.66 -4.76
N ASN A 447 -6.98 14.80 -4.90
CA ASN A 447 -5.53 14.91 -5.07
C ASN A 447 -4.73 14.40 -3.84
N GLU A 448 -5.36 14.37 -2.66
CA GLU A 448 -4.76 13.85 -1.42
C GLU A 448 -5.09 12.38 -1.17
N LEU A 449 -6.10 11.83 -1.84
CA LEU A 449 -6.57 10.45 -1.72
C LEU A 449 -5.86 9.53 -2.73
N LYS A 450 -4.53 9.56 -2.80
CA LYS A 450 -3.74 8.89 -3.85
C LYS A 450 -4.01 7.39 -3.98
N GLY A 451 -4.11 6.67 -2.86
CA GLY A 451 -4.48 5.26 -2.88
C GLY A 451 -5.87 5.03 -3.50
N LEU A 452 -6.80 5.97 -3.38
CA LEU A 452 -8.13 5.90 -4.00
C LEU A 452 -8.06 6.14 -5.52
N GLN A 453 -7.15 6.99 -5.98
CA GLN A 453 -6.83 7.14 -7.40
C GLN A 453 -6.24 5.85 -7.98
N ASN A 454 -5.31 5.21 -7.26
CA ASN A 454 -4.74 3.92 -7.68
C ASN A 454 -5.79 2.79 -7.64
N ARG A 455 -6.66 2.80 -6.63
CA ARG A 455 -7.78 1.86 -6.52
C ARG A 455 -8.70 1.97 -7.72
N ARG A 456 -9.08 3.19 -8.12
CA ARG A 456 -9.83 3.43 -9.36
C ARG A 456 -9.09 2.88 -10.58
N ARG A 457 -7.82 3.19 -10.75
CA ARG A 457 -7.03 2.69 -11.89
C ARG A 457 -6.98 1.16 -11.95
N ILE A 458 -6.77 0.50 -10.81
CA ILE A 458 -6.74 -0.96 -10.71
C ILE A 458 -8.14 -1.57 -10.91
N TRP A 459 -9.19 -0.89 -10.46
CA TRP A 459 -10.58 -1.25 -10.77
C TRP A 459 -10.83 -1.24 -12.28
N ASP A 460 -10.50 -0.13 -12.94
CA ASP A 460 -10.67 0.04 -14.39
C ASP A 460 -9.86 -1.01 -15.18
N ASP A 461 -8.63 -1.33 -14.74
CA ASP A 461 -7.82 -2.44 -15.25
C ASP A 461 -8.49 -3.82 -15.05
N VAL A 462 -9.09 -4.09 -13.88
CA VAL A 462 -9.66 -5.40 -13.55
C VAL A 462 -11.01 -5.65 -14.23
N GLU A 463 -11.81 -4.61 -14.46
CA GLU A 463 -13.05 -4.68 -15.26
C GLU A 463 -12.76 -5.10 -16.71
N GLU A 464 -11.69 -4.57 -17.31
CA GLU A 464 -11.21 -5.00 -18.64
C GLU A 464 -10.71 -6.46 -18.60
N ILE A 465 -9.98 -6.87 -17.56
CA ILE A 465 -9.58 -8.28 -17.38
C ILE A 465 -10.82 -9.18 -17.33
N ILE A 466 -11.85 -8.82 -16.57
CA ILE A 466 -13.08 -9.61 -16.44
C ILE A 466 -13.88 -9.64 -17.75
N THR A 467 -13.90 -8.54 -18.49
CA THR A 467 -14.48 -8.48 -19.84
C THR A 467 -13.75 -9.42 -20.80
N ARG A 468 -12.42 -9.47 -20.75
CA ARG A 468 -11.61 -10.43 -21.54
C ARG A 468 -11.77 -11.87 -21.07
N ILE A 469 -11.91 -12.14 -19.77
CA ILE A 469 -12.21 -13.48 -19.25
C ILE A 469 -13.53 -14.00 -19.82
N LYS A 470 -14.61 -13.19 -19.79
CA LYS A 470 -15.93 -13.57 -20.35
C LYS A 470 -15.84 -13.90 -21.84
N LYS A 471 -15.17 -13.03 -22.62
CA LYS A 471 -14.85 -13.24 -24.05
C LYS A 471 -14.05 -14.53 -24.36
N TYR A 472 -13.34 -15.09 -23.37
CA TYR A 472 -12.60 -16.36 -23.49
C TYR A 472 -13.25 -17.52 -22.72
N GLN A 473 -14.53 -17.37 -22.34
CA GLN A 473 -15.41 -18.42 -21.80
C GLN A 473 -16.65 -18.65 -22.69
N GLU A 474 -16.94 -17.74 -23.62
CA GLU A 474 -17.86 -17.86 -24.77
C GLU A 474 -17.25 -18.63 -25.95
#